data_AF-A0A914XCR4-F1
#
_entry.id   AF-A0A914XCR4-F1
#
_cell.length_a   1.000
_cell.length_b   1.000
_cell.length_c   1.000
_cell.angle_alpha   90.00
_cell.angle_beta   90.00
_cell.angle_gamma   90.00
#
_symmetry.space_group_name_H-M   'P 1'
#
loop_
_entity.id
_entity.type
_entity.pdbx_description
1 polymer ?
#
loop_
_entity_poly.entity_id
_entity_poly.type
_entity_poly.pdbx_seq_one_letter_code
_entity_poly.pdbx_strand_id
1 'polypeptide(L)'
;MATISPNNNLEGMALNRARGRGIRAASKANDATIGNELPRPGTGDSMESLSKSFGGNLSLGGEQALSPKMDSGVASATPASSVSSASGDGSEPAILPGKLPPTRAKPARTIDIVSNMNELVLPTEAYVYRYDVEIQVVHLNGVKDLSKGPPNDYLREERRKNCYKVWQYIVQRESAFFGDPYTLYYDRAATLYSLTKLAFKESSGQQFTVPKQQISESPLIKDVLPKDKGECILIGIKCAEQCNLLLSDFAGCIDPDVNSRDRTLQQFLELATSQKIFETDAYFNFGNKAFLKNEGRLDLGGGKWLCTGFEKNVRFVGDDERSVAAVLQIDSKKTAFFKEILVSDFVSEHLRVRLGELQQRGMRPDEVKSVSHQLRDLVVYTHNGAQFEADALSRERAQDIMWV
;
A
#
# COMPACT_ATOMS: atom_id res chain seq x y z
N MET A 1 -20.67 21.63 15.21
CA MET A 1 -19.88 20.73 16.09
C MET A 1 -19.38 19.59 15.24
N ALA A 2 -18.10 19.24 15.36
CA ALA A 2 -17.42 18.26 14.55
C ALA A 2 -16.84 17.15 15.43
N THR A 3 -17.04 15.90 15.02
CA THR A 3 -16.52 14.65 15.56
C THR A 3 -15.30 14.21 14.74
N ILE A 4 -14.30 13.61 15.37
CA ILE A 4 -13.38 12.70 14.67
C ILE A 4 -14.05 11.33 14.85
N SER A 5 -14.31 10.55 13.79
CA SER A 5 -15.28 9.42 13.83
C SER A 5 -14.68 8.05 13.54
N PRO A 6 -15.26 6.97 14.13
CA PRO A 6 -15.16 5.60 13.64
C PRO A 6 -16.37 5.30 12.77
N ASN A 7 -16.21 4.34 11.88
CA ASN A 7 -17.31 3.69 11.18
C ASN A 7 -17.49 2.30 11.82
N ASN A 8 -18.55 2.12 12.61
CA ASN A 8 -18.92 0.83 13.19
C ASN A 8 -20.23 0.33 12.56
N ASN A 9 -20.11 -0.78 11.83
CA ASN A 9 -21.19 -1.75 11.64
C ASN A 9 -20.54 -3.11 11.83
N LEU A 10 -20.96 -3.86 12.86
CA LEU A 10 -20.95 -5.33 12.93
C LEU A 10 -21.54 -5.75 14.28
N GLU A 11 -22.84 -6.02 14.29
CA GLU A 11 -23.46 -6.89 15.28
C GLU A 11 -23.31 -8.35 14.84
N GLY A 12 -23.02 -9.22 15.82
CA GLY A 12 -23.46 -10.61 15.80
C GLY A 12 -22.48 -11.62 15.23
N MET A 13 -21.64 -12.22 16.09
CA MET A 13 -21.39 -13.66 16.07
C MET A 13 -20.80 -14.12 17.40
N ALA A 14 -21.56 -14.95 18.10
CA ALA A 14 -21.17 -15.62 19.34
C ALA A 14 -20.13 -16.72 19.02
N LEU A 15 -18.99 -16.70 19.72
CA LEU A 15 -17.98 -17.75 19.66
C LEU A 15 -18.00 -18.57 20.96
N ASN A 16 -18.42 -19.83 20.82
CA ASN A 16 -18.36 -20.85 21.84
C ASN A 16 -16.90 -21.15 22.23
N ARG A 17 -16.63 -21.09 23.54
CA ARG A 17 -15.38 -21.56 24.15
C ARG A 17 -15.33 -23.08 24.11
N ALA A 18 -14.31 -23.65 23.48
CA ALA A 18 -13.85 -25.01 23.76
C ALA A 18 -12.36 -25.00 24.09
N ARG A 19 -12.05 -25.53 25.28
CA ARG A 19 -10.73 -25.62 25.89
C ARG A 19 -9.83 -26.59 25.12
N GLY A 20 -8.55 -26.24 25.03
CA GLY A 20 -7.51 -27.09 24.44
C GLY A 20 -7.18 -28.33 25.25
N ARG A 21 -6.65 -29.34 24.54
CA ARG A 21 -5.62 -30.27 25.03
C ARG A 21 -4.71 -30.58 23.84
N GLY A 22 -3.41 -30.38 24.04
CA GLY A 22 -2.38 -30.70 23.06
C GLY A 22 -2.04 -32.20 23.06
N ILE A 23 -1.54 -32.68 21.93
CA ILE A 23 -0.73 -33.90 21.81
C ILE A 23 0.32 -33.67 20.72
N ARG A 24 1.59 -33.92 21.06
CA ARG A 24 2.73 -34.11 20.15
C ARG A 24 2.68 -35.51 19.54
N ALA A 25 3.10 -35.68 18.29
CA ALA A 25 4.25 -36.51 17.89
C ALA A 25 4.24 -36.92 16.39
N ALA A 26 5.45 -36.82 15.79
CA ALA A 26 6.11 -37.78 14.90
C ALA A 26 5.57 -38.10 13.49
N SER A 27 6.36 -37.67 12.48
CA SER A 27 7.14 -38.52 11.55
C SER A 27 6.49 -39.83 11.05
N LYS A 28 6.28 -39.91 9.72
CA LYS A 28 6.92 -40.91 8.86
C LYS A 28 6.71 -40.62 7.37
N ALA A 29 7.79 -40.78 6.62
CA ALA A 29 7.84 -40.87 5.17
C ALA A 29 7.15 -42.14 4.66
N ASN A 30 6.69 -42.11 3.40
CA ASN A 30 6.83 -43.25 2.49
C ASN A 30 6.71 -42.78 1.04
N ASP A 31 7.72 -43.19 0.27
CA ASP A 31 7.76 -43.26 -1.18
C ASP A 31 6.63 -44.14 -1.75
N ALA A 32 6.15 -43.78 -2.95
CA ALA A 32 5.71 -44.74 -3.96
C ALA A 32 5.69 -44.10 -5.35
N THR A 33 6.69 -44.49 -6.14
CA THR A 33 6.89 -44.23 -7.56
C THR A 33 6.05 -45.20 -8.42
N ILE A 34 5.19 -44.71 -9.31
CA ILE A 34 4.72 -45.35 -10.56
C ILE A 34 4.24 -44.18 -11.45
N GLY A 35 4.65 -43.91 -12.69
CA GLY A 35 5.07 -44.78 -13.78
C GLY A 35 4.06 -44.66 -14.93
N ASN A 36 4.53 -44.08 -16.04
CA ASN A 36 4.07 -44.26 -17.43
C ASN A 36 3.06 -43.31 -18.11
N GLU A 37 3.63 -42.61 -19.10
CA GLU A 37 3.32 -42.64 -20.53
C GLU A 37 2.19 -41.78 -21.12
N LEU A 38 2.66 -40.88 -22.00
CA LEU A 38 1.97 -40.15 -23.06
C LEU A 38 1.25 -41.08 -24.04
N PRO A 39 0.27 -40.53 -24.79
CA PRO A 39 0.52 -40.42 -26.23
C PRO A 39 0.10 -39.07 -26.86
N ARG A 40 0.94 -38.58 -27.78
CA ARG A 40 0.54 -37.77 -28.97
C ARG A 40 0.14 -38.77 -30.08
N PRO A 41 -0.74 -38.45 -31.06
CA PRO A 41 -0.52 -37.47 -32.16
C PRO A 41 -1.83 -36.72 -32.54
N GLY A 42 -1.94 -35.78 -33.47
CA GLY A 42 -1.09 -35.19 -34.50
C GLY A 42 -1.92 -34.16 -35.31
N THR A 43 -1.21 -33.23 -35.95
CA THR A 43 -1.46 -32.54 -37.25
C THR A 43 -2.89 -32.27 -37.76
N GLY A 44 -3.14 -31.01 -38.16
CA GLY A 44 -4.24 -30.65 -39.08
C GLY A 44 -4.49 -29.16 -39.27
N ASP A 45 -3.67 -28.54 -40.13
CA ASP A 45 -3.93 -27.46 -41.11
C ASP A 45 -4.91 -26.28 -40.90
N SER A 46 -4.34 -25.09 -41.17
CA SER A 46 -4.84 -23.99 -42.01
C SER A 46 -6.01 -23.09 -41.55
N MET A 47 -5.75 -21.79 -41.41
CA MET A 47 -6.21 -20.79 -42.39
C MET A 47 -5.59 -19.40 -42.13
N GLU A 48 -4.97 -18.87 -43.17
CA GLU A 48 -4.57 -17.49 -43.36
C GLU A 48 -5.78 -16.55 -43.57
N SER A 49 -5.48 -15.24 -43.51
CA SER A 49 -6.27 -14.08 -43.96
C SER A 49 -7.21 -13.51 -42.88
N LEU A 50 -7.29 -12.21 -42.58
CA LEU A 50 -7.08 -11.00 -43.36
C LEU A 50 -6.57 -9.86 -42.47
N SER A 51 -5.48 -9.23 -42.91
CA SER A 51 -5.01 -7.92 -42.47
C SER A 51 -5.87 -6.79 -43.09
N LYS A 52 -6.47 -5.93 -42.27
CA LYS A 52 -6.89 -4.57 -42.69
C LYS A 52 -6.67 -3.55 -41.57
N SER A 53 -5.57 -2.82 -41.72
CA SER A 53 -5.43 -1.36 -41.60
C SER A 53 -6.49 -0.59 -40.78
N PHE A 54 -6.05 0.06 -39.70
CA PHE A 54 -6.38 1.46 -39.39
C PHE A 54 -5.31 2.02 -38.43
N GLY A 55 -4.24 2.58 -39.01
CA GLY A 55 -3.26 3.38 -38.29
C GLY A 55 -3.51 4.85 -38.60
N GLY A 56 -4.07 5.59 -37.64
CA GLY A 56 -4.25 7.03 -37.70
C GLY A 56 -3.40 7.70 -36.62
N ASN A 57 -2.25 8.22 -37.03
CA ASN A 57 -1.44 9.15 -36.24
C ASN A 57 -2.22 10.46 -36.03
N LEU A 58 -2.33 10.92 -34.78
CA LEU A 58 -2.55 12.33 -34.48
C LEU A 58 -1.59 12.76 -33.37
N SER A 59 -0.50 13.38 -33.82
CA SER A 59 0.36 14.28 -33.04
C SER A 59 -0.34 15.63 -32.92
N LEU A 60 -0.47 16.16 -31.70
CA LEU A 60 -0.74 17.58 -31.48
C LEU A 60 0.16 18.12 -30.36
N GLY A 61 1.22 18.80 -30.80
CA GLY A 61 1.53 20.20 -30.48
C GLY A 61 1.41 20.65 -29.03
N GLY A 62 2.57 20.91 -28.42
CA GLY A 62 2.68 21.72 -27.22
C GLY A 62 2.51 23.20 -27.50
N GLU A 63 2.00 23.91 -26.50
CA GLU A 63 2.18 25.35 -26.31
C GLU A 63 2.67 25.60 -24.88
N GLN A 64 3.80 26.32 -24.80
CA GLN A 64 4.35 26.90 -23.58
C GLN A 64 3.82 28.33 -23.40
N ALA A 65 3.54 28.73 -22.17
CA ALA A 65 3.70 30.11 -21.68
C ALA A 65 3.76 30.08 -20.14
N LEU A 66 4.95 30.19 -19.55
CA LEU A 66 5.60 31.43 -19.06
C LEU A 66 5.12 31.89 -17.68
N SER A 67 6.01 31.78 -16.70
CA SER A 67 6.04 32.56 -15.46
C SER A 67 7.45 33.09 -15.25
N PRO A 68 7.65 34.37 -14.86
CA PRO A 68 8.95 35.01 -14.89
C PRO A 68 9.78 34.78 -13.61
N LYS A 69 11.10 34.68 -13.81
CA LYS A 69 12.16 34.77 -12.80
C LYS A 69 12.51 36.24 -12.50
N MET A 70 13.05 36.50 -11.31
CA MET A 70 13.96 37.61 -11.06
C MET A 70 15.29 37.09 -10.48
N ASP A 71 16.38 37.58 -11.06
CA ASP A 71 17.79 37.22 -10.87
C ASP A 71 18.51 38.05 -9.78
N SER A 72 19.61 37.49 -9.27
CA SER A 72 20.94 38.16 -9.11
C SER A 72 21.92 37.14 -8.51
N GLY A 73 23.20 37.01 -8.86
CA GLY A 73 24.05 37.61 -9.88
C GLY A 73 25.47 37.00 -9.84
N VAL A 74 26.11 36.93 -11.03
CA VAL A 74 27.52 37.18 -11.39
C VAL A 74 28.69 36.44 -10.68
N ALA A 75 29.44 35.62 -11.44
CA ALA A 75 30.89 35.80 -11.73
C ALA A 75 31.42 34.85 -12.84
N SER A 76 32.28 35.42 -13.69
CA SER A 76 33.07 34.93 -14.87
C SER A 76 34.11 33.82 -14.57
N ALA A 77 34.76 33.05 -15.47
CA ALA A 77 35.15 33.21 -16.88
C ALA A 77 35.56 31.85 -17.57
N THR A 78 35.51 31.86 -18.92
CA THR A 78 35.97 31.01 -20.08
C THR A 78 37.20 30.06 -20.01
N PRO A 79 37.52 29.22 -21.06
CA PRO A 79 36.76 28.78 -22.26
C PRO A 79 36.88 27.26 -22.67
N ALA A 80 35.91 26.83 -23.49
CA ALA A 80 35.89 25.82 -24.58
C ALA A 80 36.84 24.60 -24.64
N SER A 81 36.26 23.40 -24.69
CA SER A 81 36.66 22.34 -25.64
C SER A 81 35.51 21.36 -25.93
N SER A 82 35.08 21.34 -27.19
CA SER A 82 34.47 20.25 -27.97
C SER A 82 33.59 19.21 -27.28
N VAL A 83 32.28 19.32 -27.56
CA VAL A 83 31.23 18.32 -27.30
C VAL A 83 31.44 17.10 -28.19
N SER A 84 31.77 15.95 -27.59
CA SER A 84 31.44 14.64 -28.15
C SER A 84 30.17 14.15 -27.48
N SER A 85 29.12 14.00 -28.29
CA SER A 85 27.84 13.41 -27.94
C SER A 85 27.99 11.99 -27.37
N ALA A 86 27.73 11.82 -26.09
CA ALA A 86 27.46 10.53 -25.48
C ALA A 86 26.09 10.60 -24.79
N SER A 87 25.08 10.12 -25.52
CA SER A 87 23.80 9.69 -24.96
C SER A 87 24.06 8.47 -24.09
N GLY A 88 24.16 8.68 -22.78
CA GLY A 88 24.19 7.63 -21.77
C GLY A 88 23.61 8.21 -20.50
N ASP A 89 22.50 7.65 -20.04
CA ASP A 89 21.87 7.98 -18.76
C ASP A 89 22.86 7.59 -17.64
N GLY A 90 23.71 8.55 -17.27
CA GLY A 90 24.87 8.36 -16.40
C GLY A 90 24.50 8.48 -14.93
N SER A 91 23.69 7.57 -14.40
CA SER A 91 23.68 7.33 -12.96
C SER A 91 24.93 6.55 -12.61
N GLU A 92 25.86 7.13 -11.86
CA GLU A 92 27.02 6.39 -11.34
C GLU A 92 26.56 5.14 -10.56
N PRO A 93 27.23 3.99 -10.74
CA PRO A 93 26.85 2.75 -10.06
C PRO A 93 27.00 2.91 -8.55
N ALA A 94 25.98 2.49 -7.80
CA ALA A 94 25.92 2.63 -6.34
C ALA A 94 26.38 1.32 -5.67
N ILE A 95 27.67 1.01 -5.84
CA ILE A 95 28.27 -0.26 -5.41
C ILE A 95 28.48 -0.27 -3.89
N LEU A 96 27.90 -1.24 -3.19
CA LEU A 96 28.17 -1.46 -1.78
C LEU A 96 29.63 -1.92 -1.57
N PRO A 97 30.29 -1.45 -0.49
CA PRO A 97 31.63 -1.92 -0.17
C PRO A 97 31.59 -3.42 0.10
N GLY A 98 32.60 -4.13 -0.40
CA GLY A 98 32.77 -5.56 -0.15
C GLY A 98 32.82 -5.86 1.36
N LYS A 99 32.36 -7.04 1.76
CA LYS A 99 32.43 -7.49 3.16
C LYS A 99 33.89 -7.45 3.60
N LEU A 100 34.18 -6.71 4.67
CA LEU A 100 35.51 -6.70 5.25
C LEU A 100 35.82 -8.10 5.78
N PRO A 101 37.06 -8.60 5.59
CA PRO A 101 37.46 -9.85 6.21
C PRO A 101 37.30 -9.71 7.73
N PRO A 102 36.87 -10.77 8.45
CA PRO A 102 36.79 -10.73 9.90
C PRO A 102 38.14 -10.27 10.45
N THR A 103 38.11 -9.28 11.35
CA THR A 103 39.32 -8.73 11.95
C THR A 103 40.09 -9.88 12.59
N ARG A 104 41.40 -9.99 12.32
CA ARG A 104 42.32 -10.96 12.94
C ARG A 104 42.46 -10.69 14.44
N ALA A 105 41.38 -10.85 15.20
CA ALA A 105 41.41 -10.95 16.64
C ALA A 105 41.50 -12.43 16.99
N LYS A 106 42.19 -12.72 18.10
CA LYS A 106 42.30 -14.03 18.78
C LYS A 106 41.01 -14.86 18.64
N PRO A 107 41.07 -16.21 18.60
CA PRO A 107 39.89 -17.07 18.42
C PRO A 107 38.75 -16.53 19.28
N ALA A 108 37.80 -15.90 18.61
CA ALA A 108 36.75 -15.16 19.28
C ALA A 108 35.91 -16.20 20.02
N ARG A 109 35.57 -15.90 21.27
CA ARG A 109 34.61 -16.73 22.01
C ARG A 109 33.31 -16.71 21.21
N THR A 110 32.92 -17.87 20.68
CA THR A 110 31.63 -18.04 20.02
C THR A 110 30.52 -17.92 21.06
N ILE A 111 29.47 -17.19 20.70
CA ILE A 111 28.24 -17.08 21.48
C ILE A 111 27.07 -17.35 20.55
N ASP A 112 26.11 -18.14 21.02
CA ASP A 112 24.86 -18.33 20.31
C ASP A 112 23.96 -17.12 20.55
N ILE A 113 23.38 -16.59 19.48
CA ILE A 113 22.48 -15.44 19.53
C ILE A 113 21.13 -15.82 18.93
N VAL A 114 20.06 -15.30 19.52
CA VAL A 114 18.71 -15.37 18.96
C VAL A 114 18.42 -14.02 18.33
N SER A 115 18.02 -14.03 17.06
CA SER A 115 17.59 -12.83 16.33
C SER A 115 16.07 -12.83 16.14
N ASN A 116 15.54 -11.70 15.70
CA ASN A 116 14.14 -11.53 15.30
C ASN A 116 13.91 -11.80 13.80
N MET A 117 14.83 -12.54 13.17
CA MET A 117 14.78 -12.90 11.75
C MET A 117 14.30 -14.35 11.64
N ASN A 118 13.21 -14.55 10.90
CA ASN A 118 12.61 -15.86 10.68
C ASN A 118 12.81 -16.23 9.21
N GLU A 119 13.48 -17.33 8.94
CA GLU A 119 13.68 -17.80 7.56
C GLU A 119 12.35 -18.13 6.88
N LEU A 120 12.20 -17.69 5.63
CA LEU A 120 11.07 -18.01 4.77
C LEU A 120 11.43 -19.22 3.90
N VAL A 121 10.71 -20.32 4.10
CA VAL A 121 10.87 -21.52 3.26
C VAL A 121 10.07 -21.33 1.98
N LEU A 122 10.77 -21.13 0.87
CA LEU A 122 10.17 -20.89 -0.44
C LEU A 122 10.23 -22.16 -1.31
N PRO A 123 9.18 -22.48 -2.09
CA PRO A 123 9.24 -23.58 -3.05
C PRO A 123 10.20 -23.27 -4.19
N THR A 124 10.99 -24.26 -4.60
CA THR A 124 12.04 -24.12 -5.63
C THR A 124 11.51 -23.99 -7.05
N GLU A 125 10.35 -24.56 -7.37
CA GLU A 125 9.81 -24.60 -8.74
C GLU A 125 8.50 -23.80 -8.88
N ALA A 126 8.29 -22.83 -8.00
CA ALA A 126 7.07 -22.02 -7.97
C ALA A 126 7.28 -20.64 -8.59
N TYR A 127 6.36 -20.26 -9.47
CA TYR A 127 6.33 -18.95 -10.10
C TYR A 127 5.27 -18.05 -9.47
N VAL A 128 5.54 -16.75 -9.51
CA VAL A 128 4.59 -15.70 -9.19
C VAL A 128 4.45 -14.79 -10.39
N TYR A 129 3.20 -14.44 -10.68
CA TYR A 129 2.83 -13.61 -11.80
C TYR A 129 2.47 -12.20 -11.38
N ARG A 130 3.12 -11.18 -11.94
CA ARG A 130 2.88 -9.76 -11.62
C ARG A 130 1.97 -9.10 -12.64
N TYR A 131 1.00 -8.34 -12.13
CA TYR A 131 0.04 -7.56 -12.90
C TYR A 131 -0.07 -6.14 -12.35
N ASP A 132 -0.29 -5.18 -13.25
CA ASP A 132 -0.68 -3.84 -12.86
C ASP A 132 -2.21 -3.75 -12.80
N VAL A 133 -2.71 -3.13 -11.74
CA VAL A 133 -4.14 -2.92 -11.49
C VAL A 133 -4.41 -1.42 -11.51
N GLU A 134 -5.47 -1.03 -12.21
CA GLU A 134 -5.95 0.34 -12.21
C GLU A 134 -7.42 0.36 -11.81
N ILE A 135 -7.75 1.08 -10.74
CA ILE A 135 -9.13 1.26 -10.28
C ILE A 135 -9.51 2.71 -10.46
N GLN A 136 -10.48 2.97 -11.34
CA GLN A 136 -10.93 4.32 -11.68
C GLN A 136 -12.42 4.48 -11.37
N VAL A 137 -12.79 5.68 -10.94
CA VAL A 137 -14.18 6.12 -10.81
C VAL A 137 -14.50 7.05 -11.96
N VAL A 138 -15.57 6.75 -12.70
CA VAL A 138 -16.09 7.63 -13.74
C VAL A 138 -17.12 8.57 -13.12
N HIS A 139 -16.92 9.86 -13.34
CA HIS A 139 -17.82 10.95 -12.98
C HIS A 139 -18.34 11.63 -14.25
N LEU A 140 -19.42 12.40 -14.14
CA LEU A 140 -19.94 13.23 -15.24
C LEU A 140 -18.88 14.15 -15.85
N ASN A 141 -17.93 14.62 -15.03
CA ASN A 141 -16.93 15.63 -15.42
C ASN A 141 -15.52 15.03 -15.65
N GLY A 142 -15.38 13.70 -15.67
CA GLY A 142 -14.10 13.05 -15.94
C GLY A 142 -13.87 11.76 -15.16
N VAL A 143 -12.66 11.21 -15.30
CA VAL A 143 -12.26 9.94 -14.69
C VAL A 143 -11.23 10.21 -13.61
N LYS A 144 -11.40 9.58 -12.44
CA LYS A 144 -10.50 9.72 -11.30
C LYS A 144 -9.96 8.37 -10.87
N ASP A 145 -8.64 8.25 -10.79
CA ASP A 145 -7.97 7.09 -10.18
C ASP A 145 -8.24 7.05 -8.66
N LEU A 146 -8.77 5.93 -8.18
CA LEU A 146 -9.16 5.73 -6.78
C LEU A 146 -7.95 5.58 -5.86
N SER A 147 -6.80 5.15 -6.39
CA SER A 147 -5.56 4.98 -5.63
C SER A 147 -4.81 6.31 -5.43
N LYS A 148 -5.01 7.27 -6.33
CA LYS A 148 -4.31 8.57 -6.34
C LYS A 148 -5.10 9.66 -5.61
N GLY A 149 -4.37 10.58 -4.98
CA GLY A 149 -4.96 11.70 -4.24
C GLY A 149 -3.96 12.40 -3.33
N PRO A 150 -4.43 13.29 -2.44
CA PRO A 150 -3.58 14.03 -1.53
C PRO A 150 -2.67 13.11 -0.69
N PRO A 151 -1.46 13.58 -0.33
CA PRO A 151 -0.48 12.77 0.39
C PRO A 151 -0.82 12.54 1.87
N ASN A 152 -1.87 13.19 2.40
CA ASN A 152 -2.33 13.03 3.78
C ASN A 152 -2.51 11.54 4.13
N ASP A 153 -1.89 11.13 5.23
CA ASP A 153 -1.79 9.73 5.64
C ASP A 153 -3.16 9.07 5.84
N TYR A 154 -4.10 9.79 6.47
CA TYR A 154 -5.45 9.30 6.70
C TYR A 154 -6.18 9.06 5.37
N LEU A 155 -6.17 10.07 4.49
CA LEU A 155 -6.80 9.98 3.17
C LEU A 155 -6.18 8.90 2.30
N ARG A 156 -4.86 8.67 2.42
CA ARG A 156 -4.17 7.60 1.70
C ARG A 156 -4.63 6.22 2.16
N GLU A 157 -4.74 5.99 3.46
CA GLU A 157 -5.25 4.71 3.98
C GLU A 157 -6.74 4.51 3.66
N GLU A 158 -7.55 5.56 3.70
CA GLU A 158 -8.96 5.50 3.29
C GLU A 158 -9.10 5.07 1.81
N ARG A 159 -8.31 5.67 0.90
CA ARG A 159 -8.26 5.25 -0.51
C ARG A 159 -7.87 3.79 -0.66
N ARG A 160 -6.81 3.33 0.03
CA ARG A 160 -6.38 1.92 -0.01
C ARG A 160 -7.47 0.97 0.47
N LYS A 161 -8.21 1.32 1.53
CA LYS A 161 -9.36 0.53 1.99
C LYS A 161 -10.45 0.45 0.93
N ASN A 162 -10.76 1.56 0.27
CA ASN A 162 -11.76 1.59 -0.80
C ASN A 162 -11.33 0.76 -2.02
N CYS A 163 -10.08 0.88 -2.46
CA CYS A 163 -9.51 0.01 -3.49
C CYS A 163 -9.62 -1.47 -3.10
N TYR A 164 -9.32 -1.81 -1.85
CA TYR A 164 -9.41 -3.19 -1.38
C TYR A 164 -10.85 -3.73 -1.35
N LYS A 165 -11.83 -2.92 -0.95
CA LYS A 165 -13.25 -3.29 -1.02
C LYS A 165 -13.71 -3.56 -2.45
N VAL A 166 -13.31 -2.69 -3.39
CA VAL A 166 -13.58 -2.89 -4.84
C VAL A 166 -12.92 -4.16 -5.35
N TRP A 167 -11.66 -4.39 -4.95
CA TRP A 167 -10.93 -5.61 -5.29
C TRP A 167 -11.63 -6.88 -4.79
N GLN A 168 -12.04 -6.91 -3.52
CA GLN A 168 -12.78 -8.04 -2.95
C GLN A 168 -14.09 -8.28 -3.71
N TYR A 169 -14.81 -7.22 -4.05
CA TYR A 169 -16.04 -7.32 -4.84
C TYR A 169 -15.79 -7.92 -6.23
N ILE A 170 -14.79 -7.42 -6.96
CA ILE A 170 -14.55 -7.86 -8.34
C ILE A 170 -14.01 -9.29 -8.41
N VAL A 171 -13.16 -9.70 -7.48
CA VAL A 171 -12.67 -11.10 -7.39
C VAL A 171 -13.82 -12.07 -7.15
N GLN A 172 -14.78 -11.71 -6.30
CA GLN A 172 -15.97 -12.53 -6.06
C GLN A 172 -16.88 -12.58 -7.29
N ARG A 173 -17.12 -11.43 -7.93
CA ARG A 173 -18.00 -11.32 -9.09
C ARG A 173 -17.46 -12.05 -10.33
N GLU A 174 -16.16 -11.95 -10.56
CA GLU A 174 -15.48 -12.48 -11.74
C GLU A 174 -14.61 -13.70 -11.38
N SER A 175 -15.10 -14.56 -10.50
CA SER A 175 -14.36 -15.71 -9.97
C SER A 175 -13.85 -16.66 -11.07
N ALA A 176 -14.55 -16.74 -12.21
CA ALA A 176 -14.10 -17.51 -13.37
C ALA A 176 -12.79 -16.98 -13.99
N PHE A 177 -12.54 -15.67 -13.92
CA PHE A 177 -11.30 -15.06 -14.39
C PHE A 177 -10.18 -15.15 -13.35
N PHE A 178 -10.51 -14.87 -12.10
CA PHE A 178 -9.53 -14.80 -11.00
C PHE A 178 -9.15 -16.16 -10.40
N GLY A 179 -10.00 -17.17 -10.55
CA GLY A 179 -9.80 -18.49 -9.98
C GLY A 179 -9.84 -18.47 -8.45
N ASP A 180 -8.89 -19.16 -7.82
CA ASP A 180 -8.80 -19.25 -6.37
C ASP A 180 -8.30 -17.93 -5.74
N PRO A 181 -9.10 -17.21 -4.93
CA PRO A 181 -8.70 -15.95 -4.30
C PRO A 181 -7.50 -16.10 -3.36
N TYR A 182 -7.21 -17.30 -2.82
CA TYR A 182 -6.04 -17.53 -1.96
C TYR A 182 -4.72 -17.50 -2.73
N THR A 183 -4.77 -17.50 -4.06
CA THR A 183 -3.59 -17.36 -4.92
C THR A 183 -3.25 -15.91 -5.25
N LEU A 184 -4.09 -14.95 -4.84
CA LEU A 184 -4.02 -13.55 -5.23
C LEU A 184 -3.56 -12.64 -4.09
N TYR A 185 -2.58 -11.79 -4.38
CA TYR A 185 -1.96 -10.88 -3.43
C TYR A 185 -1.98 -9.46 -4.01
N TYR A 186 -2.81 -8.59 -3.43
CA TYR A 186 -3.05 -7.24 -3.93
C TYR A 186 -2.58 -6.19 -2.92
N ASP A 187 -1.78 -5.23 -3.38
CA ASP A 187 -1.16 -4.19 -2.55
C ASP A 187 -2.12 -3.08 -2.08
N ARG A 188 -3.40 -3.17 -2.46
CA ARG A 188 -4.45 -2.16 -2.21
C ARG A 188 -4.24 -0.85 -2.99
N ALA A 189 -3.39 -0.86 -4.01
CA ALA A 189 -3.17 0.28 -4.89
C ALA A 189 -3.10 -0.19 -6.35
N ALA A 190 -1.93 -0.55 -6.85
CA ALA A 190 -1.68 -0.71 -8.28
C ALA A 190 -1.02 -2.04 -8.66
N THR A 191 -0.69 -2.91 -7.71
CA THR A 191 0.05 -4.14 -8.01
C THR A 191 -0.66 -5.37 -7.46
N LEU A 192 -0.85 -6.33 -8.35
CA LEU A 192 -1.36 -7.65 -8.06
C LEU A 192 -0.29 -8.69 -8.38
N TYR A 193 -0.10 -9.62 -7.46
CA TYR A 193 0.64 -10.84 -7.69
C TYR A 193 -0.30 -12.04 -7.64
N SER A 194 -0.06 -13.05 -8.47
CA SER A 194 -0.82 -14.30 -8.49
C SER A 194 0.10 -15.51 -8.52
N LEU A 195 -0.24 -16.59 -7.81
CA LEU A 195 0.47 -17.87 -7.95
C LEU A 195 0.03 -18.64 -9.20
N THR A 196 -1.12 -18.27 -9.78
CA THR A 196 -1.65 -18.86 -11.00
C THR A 196 -1.67 -17.81 -12.11
N LYS A 197 -1.20 -18.16 -13.30
CA LYS A 197 -1.22 -17.23 -14.44
C LYS A 197 -2.67 -16.93 -14.83
N LEU A 198 -3.04 -15.65 -14.81
CA LEU A 198 -4.35 -15.18 -15.25
C LEU A 198 -4.48 -15.29 -16.78
N ALA A 199 -5.65 -15.74 -17.22
CA ALA A 199 -5.97 -15.94 -18.64
C ALA A 199 -6.65 -14.70 -19.23
N PHE A 200 -5.90 -13.88 -19.96
CA PHE A 200 -6.44 -12.73 -20.66
C PHE A 200 -7.06 -13.15 -22.00
N LYS A 201 -8.22 -12.58 -22.33
CA LYS A 201 -8.85 -12.74 -23.64
C LYS A 201 -8.18 -11.86 -24.70
N GLU A 202 -7.70 -10.69 -24.28
CA GLU A 202 -7.08 -9.69 -25.15
C GLU A 202 -5.62 -9.46 -24.72
N SER A 203 -4.75 -9.13 -25.68
CA SER A 203 -3.34 -8.86 -25.42
C SER A 203 -3.10 -7.56 -24.63
N SER A 204 -4.05 -6.63 -24.65
CA SER A 204 -4.02 -5.32 -23.97
C SER A 204 -4.33 -5.39 -22.47
N GLY A 205 -4.85 -6.52 -21.98
CA GLY A 205 -5.30 -6.70 -20.59
C GLY A 205 -6.78 -7.08 -20.50
N GLN A 206 -7.33 -6.98 -19.29
CA GLN A 206 -8.74 -7.24 -19.01
C GLN A 206 -9.32 -6.03 -18.27
N GLN A 207 -10.45 -5.52 -18.76
CA GLN A 207 -11.20 -4.45 -18.10
C GLN A 207 -12.53 -4.99 -17.58
N PHE A 208 -12.92 -4.54 -16.40
CA PHE A 208 -14.22 -4.79 -15.80
C PHE A 208 -14.91 -3.47 -15.47
N THR A 209 -16.22 -3.44 -15.69
CA THR A 209 -17.07 -2.29 -15.34
C THR A 209 -18.04 -2.69 -14.26
N VAL A 210 -18.17 -1.85 -13.23
CA VAL A 210 -19.18 -1.97 -12.17
C VAL A 210 -20.13 -0.78 -12.27
N PRO A 211 -21.35 -0.95 -12.80
CA PRO A 211 -22.34 0.12 -12.92
C PRO A 211 -22.82 0.63 -11.55
N LYS A 212 -23.25 1.89 -11.47
CA LYS A 212 -23.78 2.54 -10.25
C LYS A 212 -24.81 1.71 -9.49
N GLN A 213 -25.71 1.03 -10.21
CA GLN A 213 -26.77 0.22 -9.63
C GLN A 213 -26.18 -0.91 -8.78
N GLN A 214 -25.23 -1.67 -9.34
CA GLN A 214 -24.54 -2.75 -8.62
C GLN A 214 -23.73 -2.24 -7.42
N ILE A 215 -23.13 -1.05 -7.56
CA ILE A 215 -22.38 -0.42 -6.45
C ILE A 215 -23.33 -0.11 -5.29
N SER A 216 -24.49 0.49 -5.60
CA SER A 216 -25.47 0.92 -4.59
C SER A 216 -26.10 -0.26 -3.85
N GLU A 217 -26.28 -1.38 -4.53
CA GLU A 217 -26.84 -2.62 -3.97
C GLU A 217 -25.81 -3.42 -3.14
N SER A 218 -24.51 -3.23 -3.39
CA SER A 218 -23.46 -3.99 -2.73
C SER A 218 -23.09 -3.39 -1.36
N PRO A 219 -23.28 -4.12 -0.24
CA PRO A 219 -22.91 -3.62 1.07
C PRO A 219 -21.40 -3.38 1.22
N LEU A 220 -20.58 -4.00 0.37
CA LEU A 220 -19.13 -3.91 0.41
C LEU A 220 -18.60 -2.61 -0.22
N ILE A 221 -19.22 -2.15 -1.31
CA ILE A 221 -18.72 -1.03 -2.12
C ILE A 221 -19.66 0.16 -2.25
N LYS A 222 -20.85 0.12 -1.64
CA LYS A 222 -21.84 1.22 -1.67
C LYS A 222 -21.29 2.59 -1.23
N ASP A 223 -20.31 2.58 -0.33
CA ASP A 223 -19.73 3.81 0.24
C ASP A 223 -18.44 4.25 -0.49
N VAL A 224 -18.03 3.54 -1.55
CA VAL A 224 -16.82 3.88 -2.32
C VAL A 224 -17.06 5.08 -3.24
N LEU A 225 -18.29 5.20 -3.77
CA LEU A 225 -18.66 6.34 -4.60
C LEU A 225 -19.23 7.48 -3.73
N PRO A 226 -18.83 8.74 -4.00
CA PRO A 226 -19.60 9.88 -3.53
C PRO A 226 -21.03 9.79 -4.08
N LYS A 227 -22.03 9.83 -3.19
CA LYS A 227 -23.45 9.51 -3.45
C LYS A 227 -24.02 10.16 -4.72
N ASP A 228 -23.55 11.35 -5.08
CA ASP A 228 -24.17 12.17 -6.13
C ASP A 228 -23.32 12.37 -7.40
N LYS A 229 -22.13 11.78 -7.49
CA LYS A 229 -21.19 12.12 -8.59
C LYS A 229 -20.60 10.94 -9.35
N GLY A 230 -20.65 9.72 -8.82
CA GLY A 230 -20.08 8.54 -9.49
C GLY A 230 -21.10 7.82 -10.38
N GLU A 231 -20.68 7.46 -11.60
CA GLU A 231 -21.47 6.71 -12.59
C GLU A 231 -21.08 5.23 -12.65
N CYS A 232 -19.80 4.91 -12.60
CA CYS A 232 -19.33 3.53 -12.53
C CYS A 232 -17.89 3.45 -11.99
N ILE A 233 -17.48 2.23 -11.66
CA ILE A 233 -16.08 1.90 -11.35
C ILE A 233 -15.53 1.06 -12.49
N LEU A 234 -14.37 1.44 -13.01
CA LEU A 234 -13.60 0.68 -14.00
C LEU A 234 -12.41 0.03 -13.29
N ILE A 235 -12.20 -1.25 -13.53
CA ILE A 235 -11.06 -2.01 -13.03
C ILE A 235 -10.30 -2.56 -14.24
N GLY A 236 -9.10 -2.03 -14.49
CA GLY A 236 -8.19 -2.54 -15.51
C GLY A 236 -7.12 -3.42 -14.88
N ILE A 237 -6.81 -4.55 -15.50
CA ILE A 237 -5.71 -5.44 -15.12
C ILE A 237 -4.89 -5.73 -16.37
N LYS A 238 -3.58 -5.52 -16.29
CA LYS A 238 -2.64 -5.79 -17.38
C LYS A 238 -1.43 -6.56 -16.90
N CYS A 239 -0.86 -7.38 -17.77
CA CYS A 239 0.40 -8.05 -17.53
C CYS A 239 1.51 -7.01 -17.35
N ALA A 240 2.31 -7.13 -16.28
CA ALA A 240 3.48 -6.28 -16.12
C ALA A 240 4.60 -6.69 -17.11
N GLU A 241 5.52 -5.78 -17.43
CA GLU A 241 6.64 -6.07 -18.34
C GLU A 241 7.50 -7.24 -17.83
N GLN A 242 7.72 -7.31 -16.50
CA GLN A 242 8.31 -8.45 -15.80
C GLN A 242 7.22 -9.23 -15.08
N CYS A 243 6.56 -10.11 -15.83
CA CYS A 243 5.37 -10.79 -15.36
C CYS A 243 5.63 -12.09 -14.62
N ASN A 244 6.81 -12.71 -14.67
CA ASN A 244 7.06 -14.02 -14.07
C ASN A 244 8.29 -13.96 -13.16
N LEU A 245 8.13 -14.41 -11.91
CA LEU A 245 9.18 -14.43 -10.90
C LEU A 245 9.30 -15.85 -10.36
N LEU A 246 10.49 -16.44 -10.41
CA LEU A 246 10.76 -17.72 -9.76
C LEU A 246 11.07 -17.46 -8.27
N LEU A 247 10.38 -18.13 -7.35
CA LEU A 247 10.49 -17.84 -5.92
C LEU A 247 11.86 -18.18 -5.31
N SER A 248 12.63 -19.05 -5.94
CA SER A 248 13.98 -19.40 -5.52
C SER A 248 15.09 -18.64 -6.25
N ASP A 249 14.74 -17.72 -7.16
CA ASP A 249 15.73 -16.93 -7.88
C ASP A 249 16.07 -15.67 -7.09
N PHE A 250 17.20 -15.73 -6.39
CA PHE A 250 17.72 -14.62 -5.58
C PHE A 250 18.85 -13.85 -6.28
N ALA A 251 19.26 -14.23 -7.49
CA ALA A 251 20.45 -13.67 -8.14
C ALA A 251 20.34 -12.14 -8.29
N GLY A 252 19.19 -11.66 -8.78
CA GLY A 252 18.91 -10.22 -8.91
C GLY A 252 18.72 -9.49 -7.58
N CYS A 253 18.47 -10.20 -6.47
CA CYS A 253 18.15 -9.59 -5.18
C CYS A 253 19.39 -9.18 -4.37
N ILE A 254 20.55 -9.78 -4.66
CA ILE A 254 21.80 -9.61 -3.89
C ILE A 254 22.89 -8.84 -4.64
N ASP A 255 22.55 -8.18 -5.76
CA ASP A 255 23.50 -7.41 -6.56
C ASP A 255 24.29 -6.41 -5.70
N PRO A 256 25.63 -6.34 -5.80
CA PRO A 256 26.43 -5.32 -5.10
C PRO A 256 26.05 -3.88 -5.46
N ASP A 257 25.62 -3.62 -6.70
CA ASP A 257 25.08 -2.33 -7.12
C ASP A 257 23.62 -2.20 -6.67
N VAL A 258 23.37 -1.26 -5.77
CA VAL A 258 22.04 -1.00 -5.20
C VAL A 258 21.04 -0.60 -6.29
N ASN A 259 21.50 0.03 -7.37
CA ASN A 259 20.65 0.47 -8.48
C ASN A 259 20.23 -0.70 -9.38
N SER A 260 21.02 -1.77 -9.43
CA SER A 260 20.75 -2.96 -10.24
C SER A 260 19.96 -4.04 -9.50
N ARG A 261 19.72 -3.89 -8.19
CA ARG A 261 18.94 -4.86 -7.40
C ARG A 261 17.49 -4.94 -7.86
N ASP A 262 17.07 -6.13 -8.26
CA ASP A 262 15.67 -6.45 -8.44
C ASP A 262 14.98 -6.58 -7.08
N ARG A 263 13.99 -5.71 -6.84
CA ARG A 263 13.19 -5.69 -5.61
C ARG A 263 11.86 -6.42 -5.76
N THR A 264 11.55 -6.95 -6.93
CA THR A 264 10.21 -7.46 -7.23
C THR A 264 9.88 -8.68 -6.39
N LEU A 265 10.81 -9.63 -6.23
CA LEU A 265 10.62 -10.77 -5.33
C LEU A 265 10.49 -10.32 -3.86
N GLN A 266 11.31 -9.36 -3.42
CA GLN A 266 11.20 -8.80 -2.07
C GLN A 266 9.82 -8.20 -1.82
N GLN A 267 9.32 -7.38 -2.75
CA GLN A 267 8.02 -6.74 -2.70
C GLN A 267 6.89 -7.76 -2.66
N PHE A 268 6.98 -8.82 -3.47
CA PHE A 268 6.01 -9.93 -3.41
C PHE A 268 6.00 -10.57 -2.02
N LEU A 269 7.15 -10.94 -1.46
CA LEU A 269 7.22 -11.60 -0.15
C LEU A 269 6.73 -10.68 0.98
N GLU A 270 7.04 -9.38 0.91
CA GLU A 270 6.53 -8.37 1.84
C GLU A 270 5.00 -8.25 1.76
N LEU A 271 4.44 -8.29 0.54
CA LEU A 271 3.01 -8.26 0.31
C LEU A 271 2.33 -9.55 0.78
N ALA A 272 2.86 -10.71 0.41
CA ALA A 272 2.31 -12.02 0.75
C ALA A 272 2.19 -12.19 2.26
N THR A 273 3.23 -11.79 3.00
CA THR A 273 3.24 -11.83 4.46
C THR A 273 2.40 -10.70 5.11
N SER A 274 1.83 -9.77 4.33
CA SER A 274 0.94 -8.68 4.80
C SER A 274 -0.54 -8.91 4.49
N GLN A 275 -0.88 -9.86 3.60
CA GLN A 275 -2.22 -9.98 3.05
C GLN A 275 -3.32 -10.12 4.13
N LYS A 276 -3.07 -10.92 5.18
CA LYS A 276 -4.01 -11.04 6.31
C LYS A 276 -4.18 -9.77 7.13
N ILE A 277 -3.14 -8.95 7.25
CA ILE A 277 -3.22 -7.65 7.93
C ILE A 277 -4.16 -6.72 7.17
N PHE A 278 -4.15 -6.79 5.84
CA PHE A 278 -5.02 -5.98 4.98
C PHE A 278 -6.49 -6.43 5.02
N GLU A 279 -6.73 -7.73 5.17
CA GLU A 279 -8.08 -8.29 5.35
C GLU A 279 -8.70 -7.86 6.69
N THR A 280 -7.90 -7.86 7.76
CA THR A 280 -8.37 -7.49 9.09
C THR A 280 -8.28 -5.97 9.26
N ASP A 281 -9.40 -5.24 9.27
CA ASP A 281 -9.41 -3.79 9.57
C ASP A 281 -8.98 -3.47 11.03
N ALA A 282 -8.31 -4.40 11.71
CA ALA A 282 -7.76 -4.30 13.05
C ALA A 282 -6.48 -3.44 13.14
N TYR A 283 -5.85 -3.08 12.02
CA TYR A 283 -4.57 -2.37 12.00
C TYR A 283 -4.63 -1.03 11.26
N PHE A 284 -3.91 -0.03 11.78
CA PHE A 284 -3.44 1.10 10.99
C PHE A 284 -2.16 0.69 10.25
N ASN A 285 -2.15 0.82 8.93
CA ASN A 285 -1.05 0.34 8.09
C ASN A 285 -0.26 1.53 7.53
N PHE A 286 1.05 1.48 7.65
CA PHE A 286 1.98 2.51 7.17
C PHE A 286 3.19 1.85 6.50
N GLY A 287 2.99 1.45 5.25
CA GLY A 287 4.01 0.70 4.50
C GLY A 287 4.32 -0.62 5.20
N ASN A 288 5.54 -0.74 5.71
CA ASN A 288 6.04 -1.92 6.41
C ASN A 288 5.68 -1.97 7.91
N LYS A 289 4.91 -1.00 8.41
CA LYS A 289 4.49 -0.90 9.83
C LYS A 289 3.00 -1.12 9.96
N ALA A 290 2.60 -1.88 10.98
CA ALA A 290 1.20 -2.10 11.34
C ALA A 290 1.01 -1.83 12.83
N PHE A 291 0.00 -1.02 13.18
CA PHE A 291 -0.31 -0.67 14.57
C PHE A 291 -1.73 -1.10 14.90
N LEU A 292 -1.92 -1.73 16.06
CA LEU A 292 -3.24 -2.17 16.50
C LEU A 292 -4.15 -0.96 16.63
N LYS A 293 -5.35 -1.05 16.04
CA LYS A 293 -6.39 -0.08 16.27
C LYS A 293 -6.89 -0.26 17.68
N ASN A 294 -7.68 -1.27 18.01
CA ASN A 294 -8.50 -1.20 19.22
C ASN A 294 -7.84 -1.77 20.50
N GLU A 295 -6.60 -2.24 20.41
CA GLU A 295 -5.91 -2.93 21.49
C GLU A 295 -4.54 -2.31 21.78
N GLY A 296 -4.04 -2.49 23.01
CA GLY A 296 -2.69 -2.08 23.38
C GLY A 296 -2.43 -0.57 23.29
N ARG A 297 -3.48 0.25 23.47
CA ARG A 297 -3.41 1.72 23.53
C ARG A 297 -3.13 2.20 24.96
N LEU A 298 -2.25 3.18 25.09
CA LEU A 298 -2.00 3.92 26.34
C LEU A 298 -2.34 5.40 26.15
N ASP A 299 -3.12 5.99 27.06
CA ASP A 299 -3.47 7.41 26.99
C ASP A 299 -2.23 8.28 27.24
N LEU A 300 -1.91 9.19 26.31
CA LEU A 300 -0.84 10.16 26.48
C LEU A 300 -1.37 11.53 26.95
N GLY A 301 -2.68 11.72 26.98
CA GLY A 301 -3.33 13.02 27.10
C GLY A 301 -3.19 13.86 25.82
N GLY A 302 -3.76 15.08 25.85
CA GLY A 302 -3.71 16.00 24.71
C GLY A 302 -4.33 15.44 23.43
N GLY A 303 -5.35 14.59 23.57
CA GLY A 303 -6.00 13.95 22.44
C GLY A 303 -5.15 12.93 21.71
N LYS A 304 -4.20 12.25 22.37
CA LYS A 304 -3.33 11.23 21.74
C LYS A 304 -3.33 9.88 22.47
N TRP A 305 -3.27 8.80 21.69
CA TRP A 305 -2.98 7.43 22.12
C TRP A 305 -1.54 7.07 21.76
N LEU A 306 -0.83 6.34 22.62
CA LEU A 306 0.33 5.54 22.23
C LEU A 306 -0.16 4.16 21.81
N CYS A 307 -0.04 3.83 20.52
CA CYS A 307 -0.45 2.53 19.99
C CYS A 307 0.76 1.60 19.85
N THR A 308 0.54 0.32 20.14
CA THR A 308 1.52 -0.75 19.95
C THR A 308 1.34 -1.40 18.58
N GLY A 309 2.44 -1.79 17.96
CA GLY A 309 2.46 -2.40 16.64
C GLY A 309 3.78 -3.10 16.35
N PHE A 310 4.05 -3.32 15.08
CA PHE A 310 5.29 -3.89 14.62
C PHE A 310 5.71 -3.31 13.26
N GLU A 311 7.00 -3.42 12.98
CA GLU A 311 7.59 -3.20 11.66
C GLU A 311 8.06 -4.56 11.13
N LYS A 312 7.77 -4.83 9.86
CA LYS A 312 8.03 -6.11 9.22
C LYS A 312 8.78 -5.88 7.91
N ASN A 313 9.90 -6.55 7.69
CA ASN A 313 10.67 -6.44 6.47
C ASN A 313 11.06 -7.83 5.96
N VAL A 314 11.12 -7.99 4.64
CA VAL A 314 11.80 -9.14 4.04
C VAL A 314 13.20 -8.70 3.67
N ARG A 315 14.20 -9.52 4.01
CA ARG A 315 15.60 -9.30 3.64
C ARG A 315 16.16 -10.57 3.04
N PHE A 316 17.16 -10.42 2.18
CA PHE A 316 17.97 -11.54 1.71
C PHE A 316 19.29 -11.53 2.46
N VAL A 317 19.62 -12.65 3.10
CA VAL A 317 20.80 -12.81 3.94
C VAL A 317 21.59 -14.00 3.43
N GLY A 318 22.86 -13.77 3.11
CA GLY A 318 23.79 -14.77 2.59
C GLY A 318 25.12 -14.14 2.21
N ASP A 319 26.09 -14.98 1.88
CA ASP A 319 27.38 -14.54 1.34
C ASP A 319 27.40 -14.60 -0.20
N ASP A 320 26.61 -15.50 -0.77
CA ASP A 320 26.50 -15.77 -2.21
C ASP A 320 25.10 -16.30 -2.58
N GLU A 321 24.86 -16.49 -3.88
CA GLU A 321 23.60 -17.03 -4.41
C GLU A 321 23.24 -18.43 -3.91
N ARG A 322 24.20 -19.21 -3.42
CA ARG A 322 23.97 -20.58 -2.93
C ARG A 322 23.61 -20.63 -1.45
N SER A 323 23.99 -19.59 -0.70
CA SER A 323 23.80 -19.46 0.75
C SER A 323 22.77 -18.40 1.13
N VAL A 324 22.22 -17.68 0.15
CA VAL A 324 21.20 -16.66 0.39
C VAL A 324 19.88 -17.30 0.79
N ALA A 325 19.31 -16.76 1.85
CA ALA A 325 17.97 -17.07 2.32
C ALA A 325 17.13 -15.79 2.43
N ALA A 326 15.85 -15.91 2.10
CA ALA A 326 14.87 -14.87 2.41
C ALA A 326 14.50 -14.98 3.90
N VAL A 327 14.58 -13.87 4.63
CA VAL A 327 14.22 -13.80 6.04
C VAL A 327 13.17 -12.72 6.29
N LEU A 328 12.19 -13.04 7.12
CA LEU A 328 11.20 -12.13 7.64
C LEU A 328 11.68 -11.59 8.99
N GLN A 329 12.06 -10.31 9.00
CA GLN A 329 12.42 -9.59 10.21
C GLN A 329 11.17 -8.90 10.77
N ILE A 330 10.91 -9.09 12.07
CA ILE A 330 9.78 -8.44 12.77
C ILE A 330 10.29 -7.73 14.02
N ASP A 331 10.01 -6.44 14.12
CA ASP A 331 10.39 -5.60 15.25
C ASP A 331 9.16 -4.97 15.90
N SER A 332 9.06 -5.03 17.23
CA SER A 332 7.99 -4.32 17.94
C SER A 332 8.16 -2.80 17.80
N LYS A 333 7.05 -2.07 17.62
CA LYS A 333 7.03 -0.61 17.54
C LYS A 333 5.94 -0.03 18.43
N LYS A 334 6.16 1.21 18.85
CA LYS A 334 5.13 2.05 19.47
C LYS A 334 5.19 3.43 18.83
N THR A 335 4.04 4.02 18.57
CA THR A 335 3.95 5.39 18.06
C THR A 335 2.68 6.07 18.53
N ALA A 336 2.68 7.40 18.54
CA ALA A 336 1.54 8.20 18.94
C ALA A 336 0.55 8.36 17.76
N PHE A 337 -0.73 8.32 18.07
CA PHE A 337 -1.85 8.59 17.16
C PHE A 337 -2.81 9.58 17.81
N PHE A 338 -3.51 10.37 17.01
CA PHE A 338 -4.60 11.18 17.52
C PHE A 338 -5.78 10.31 17.92
N LYS A 339 -6.43 10.69 19.02
CA LYS A 339 -7.69 10.10 19.44
C LYS A 339 -8.79 10.53 18.49
N GLU A 340 -9.74 9.62 18.34
CA GLU A 340 -10.96 9.86 17.62
C GLU A 340 -12.02 10.35 18.64
N ILE A 341 -12.07 11.67 18.82
CA ILE A 341 -12.88 12.37 19.84
C ILE A 341 -13.51 13.63 19.24
N LEU A 342 -14.42 14.27 19.99
CA LEU A 342 -14.94 15.58 19.61
C LEU A 342 -13.80 16.61 19.59
N VAL A 343 -13.85 17.56 18.65
CA VAL A 343 -12.87 18.66 18.60
C VAL A 343 -12.87 19.45 19.92
N SER A 344 -14.02 19.60 20.57
CA SER A 344 -14.13 20.24 21.89
C SER A 344 -13.37 19.47 22.98
N ASP A 345 -13.44 18.14 22.97
CA ASP A 345 -12.76 17.30 23.95
C ASP A 345 -11.26 17.30 23.68
N PHE A 346 -10.86 17.28 22.41
CA PHE A 346 -9.47 17.47 22.00
C PHE A 346 -8.89 18.79 22.53
N VAL A 347 -9.61 19.91 22.34
CA VAL A 347 -9.19 21.22 22.86
C VAL A 347 -9.06 21.19 24.38
N SER A 348 -10.04 20.59 25.07
CA SER A 348 -10.04 20.46 26.53
C SER A 348 -8.85 19.65 27.04
N GLU A 349 -8.56 18.49 26.42
CA GLU A 349 -7.42 17.64 26.76
C GLU A 349 -6.07 18.33 26.46
N HIS A 350 -5.94 19.00 25.31
CA HIS A 350 -4.71 19.66 24.89
C HIS A 350 -4.36 20.83 25.80
N LEU A 351 -5.34 21.67 26.11
CA LEU A 351 -5.15 22.82 27.01
C LEU A 351 -5.11 22.42 28.48
N ARG A 352 -5.54 21.20 28.83
CA ARG A 352 -5.75 20.73 30.21
C ARG A 352 -6.71 21.64 30.99
N VAL A 353 -7.74 22.13 30.31
CA VAL A 353 -8.78 23.02 30.86
C VAL A 353 -10.12 22.35 30.65
N ARG A 354 -10.99 22.36 31.66
CA ARG A 354 -12.34 21.76 31.55
C ARG A 354 -13.16 22.50 30.50
N LEU A 355 -13.93 21.75 29.70
CA LEU A 355 -14.74 22.31 28.61
C LEU A 355 -15.70 23.43 29.09
N GLY A 356 -16.33 23.26 30.25
CA GLY A 356 -17.23 24.28 30.81
C GLY A 356 -16.54 25.60 31.15
N GLU A 357 -15.26 25.57 31.54
CA GLU A 357 -14.47 26.78 31.76
C GLU A 357 -14.18 27.47 30.42
N LEU A 358 -13.74 26.71 29.41
CA LEU A 358 -13.48 27.24 28.06
C LEU A 358 -14.72 27.89 27.44
N GLN A 359 -15.91 27.35 27.70
CA GLN A 359 -17.18 27.93 27.23
C GLN A 359 -17.48 29.30 27.87
N GLN A 360 -17.11 29.49 29.13
CA GLN A 360 -17.36 30.75 29.85
C GLN A 360 -16.36 31.85 29.47
N ARG A 361 -15.04 31.54 29.49
CA ARG A 361 -14.00 32.56 29.25
C ARG A 361 -13.57 32.68 27.78
N GLY A 362 -13.84 31.67 26.97
CA GLY A 362 -13.27 31.54 25.63
C GLY A 362 -11.76 31.20 25.65
N MET A 363 -11.21 30.90 24.48
CA MET A 363 -9.77 30.65 24.33
C MET A 363 -8.99 31.97 24.21
N ARG A 364 -7.84 32.05 24.88
CA ARG A 364 -6.88 33.15 24.73
C ARG A 364 -6.18 33.04 23.36
N PRO A 365 -5.66 34.15 22.80
CA PRO A 365 -4.99 34.13 21.48
C PRO A 365 -3.87 33.08 21.37
N ASP A 366 -3.06 32.90 22.42
CA ASP A 366 -1.99 31.89 22.43
C ASP A 366 -2.52 30.45 22.48
N GLU A 367 -3.65 30.23 23.17
CA GLU A 367 -4.34 28.94 23.21
C GLU A 367 -4.91 28.61 21.83
N VAL A 368 -5.54 29.58 21.15
CA VAL A 368 -6.04 29.42 19.77
C VAL A 368 -4.89 29.05 18.83
N LYS A 369 -3.74 29.74 18.94
CA LYS A 369 -2.55 29.43 18.14
C LYS A 369 -2.01 28.02 18.41
N SER A 370 -1.92 27.64 19.69
CA SER A 370 -1.44 26.32 20.10
C SER A 370 -2.35 25.19 19.58
N VAL A 371 -3.66 25.33 19.76
CA VAL A 371 -4.64 24.34 19.30
C VAL A 371 -4.68 24.28 17.78
N SER A 372 -4.67 25.44 17.10
CA SER A 372 -4.63 25.49 15.62
C SER A 372 -3.41 24.75 15.07
N HIS A 373 -2.25 24.91 15.71
CA HIS A 373 -1.04 24.19 15.30
C HIS A 373 -1.18 22.67 15.45
N GLN A 374 -1.91 22.18 16.45
CA GLN A 374 -2.14 20.74 16.62
C GLN A 374 -3.25 20.19 15.72
N LEU A 375 -4.26 20.99 15.38
CA LEU A 375 -5.37 20.57 14.52
C LEU A 375 -5.02 20.59 13.03
N ARG A 376 -3.99 21.34 12.64
CA ARG A 376 -3.58 21.45 11.25
C ARG A 376 -3.35 20.06 10.63
N ASP A 377 -3.84 19.89 9.40
CA ASP A 377 -3.77 18.68 8.58
C ASP A 377 -4.52 17.46 9.17
N LEU A 378 -5.23 17.64 10.29
CA LEU A 378 -6.11 16.61 10.81
C LEU A 378 -7.41 16.58 10.02
N VAL A 379 -7.89 15.37 9.76
CA VAL A 379 -9.19 15.15 9.14
C VAL A 379 -10.26 15.17 10.23
N VAL A 380 -11.23 16.06 10.08
CA VAL A 380 -12.38 16.22 10.97
C VAL A 380 -13.69 15.92 10.22
N TYR A 381 -14.68 15.41 10.95
CA TYR A 381 -16.00 15.13 10.44
C TYR A 381 -17.03 16.02 11.10
N THR A 382 -17.97 16.54 10.34
CA THR A 382 -19.18 17.13 10.90
C THR A 382 -20.18 16.03 11.25
N HIS A 383 -21.13 16.31 12.15
CA HIS A 383 -22.17 15.33 12.51
C HIS A 383 -23.05 14.87 11.33
N ASN A 384 -23.12 15.65 10.25
CA ASN A 384 -23.80 15.28 9.01
C ASN A 384 -22.91 14.47 8.03
N GLY A 385 -21.71 14.06 8.46
CA GLY A 385 -20.82 13.16 7.72
C GLY A 385 -19.91 13.85 6.68
N ALA A 386 -19.89 15.18 6.62
CA ALA A 386 -18.94 15.87 5.75
C ALA A 386 -17.53 15.86 6.36
N GLN A 387 -16.53 15.69 5.51
CA GLN A 387 -15.13 15.49 5.89
C GLN A 387 -14.28 16.66 5.39
N PHE A 388 -13.43 17.20 6.26
CA PHE A 388 -12.55 18.32 5.95
C PHE A 388 -11.18 18.13 6.59
N GLU A 389 -10.14 18.60 5.91
CA GLU A 389 -8.83 18.78 6.51
C GLU A 389 -8.82 20.14 7.22
N ALA A 390 -8.51 20.14 8.52
CA ALA A 390 -8.50 21.33 9.33
C ALA A 390 -7.22 22.15 9.05
N ASP A 391 -7.37 23.44 8.73
CA ASP A 391 -6.23 24.34 8.53
C ASP A 391 -5.88 25.10 9.82
N ALA A 392 -6.89 25.76 10.41
CA ALA A 392 -6.76 26.57 11.62
C ALA A 392 -8.10 26.76 12.34
N LEU A 393 -8.03 27.26 13.58
CA LEU A 393 -9.19 27.80 14.28
C LEU A 393 -9.35 29.30 14.01
N SER A 394 -10.61 29.73 13.86
CA SER A 394 -10.93 31.16 13.80
C SER A 394 -10.59 31.86 15.12
N ARG A 395 -10.24 33.15 15.02
CA ARG A 395 -10.10 34.04 16.19
C ARG A 395 -11.46 34.54 16.68
N GLU A 396 -12.44 34.60 15.79
CA GLU A 396 -13.80 35.03 16.10
C GLU A 396 -14.59 33.89 16.74
N ARG A 397 -15.50 34.23 17.67
CA ARG A 397 -16.38 33.22 18.25
C ARG A 397 -17.49 32.90 17.26
N ALA A 398 -17.95 31.65 17.24
CA ALA A 398 -19.02 31.23 16.34
C ALA A 398 -20.31 32.05 16.47
N GLN A 399 -20.58 32.59 17.67
CA GLN A 399 -21.73 33.48 17.94
C GLN A 399 -21.59 34.88 17.33
N ASP A 400 -20.35 35.31 17.03
CA ASP A 400 -20.05 36.64 16.48
C ASP A 400 -19.99 36.60 14.94
N ILE A 401 -19.97 35.39 14.35
CA ILE A 401 -20.01 35.18 12.90
C ILE A 401 -21.46 35.34 12.46
N MET A 402 -21.77 36.47 11.81
CA MET A 402 -23.05 36.63 11.13
C MET A 402 -23.07 35.71 9.89
N TRP A 403 -23.96 34.73 9.90
CA TRP A 403 -24.25 33.92 8.71
C TRP A 403 -25.04 34.81 7.75
N VAL A 404 -24.37 35.28 6.68
CA VAL A 404 -25.00 36.02 5.57
C VAL A 404 -25.63 35.04 4.60
#